data_AF-A0A5C6Q584-F1
#
_entry.id   AF-A0A5C6Q584-F1
#
_cell.length_a   1.000
_cell.length_b   1.000
_cell.length_c   1.000
_cell.angle_alpha   90.00
_cell.angle_beta   90.00
_cell.angle_gamma   90.00
#
_symmetry.space_group_name_H-M   'P 1'
#
loop_
_entity.id
_entity.type
_entity.pdbx_description
1 polymer ?
#
loop_
_entity_poly.entity_id
_entity_poly.type
_entity_poly.pdbx_seq_one_letter_code
_entity_poly.pdbx_strand_id
1 'polypeptide(L)' 'MMTIFWRVVGVALFLWAAWDIYFGYTLLYDVVYRDQEPMLYWVAVSGWIILGISCFFSSE' A
#
# COMPACT_ATOMS: atom_id res chain seq x y z
N MET A 1 8.56 8.54 -20.38
CA MET A 1 7.52 9.31 -19.66
C MET A 1 6.72 8.40 -18.72
N MET A 2 6.36 7.19 -19.14
CA MET A 2 5.63 6.18 -18.35
C MET A 2 6.39 5.66 -17.12
N THR A 3 7.72 5.53 -17.17
CA THR A 3 8.54 5.06 -16.03
C THR A 3 8.54 6.01 -14.83
N ILE A 4 8.47 7.33 -15.06
CA ILE A 4 8.38 8.33 -14.00
C ILE A 4 6.99 8.28 -13.35
N PHE A 5 5.94 8.10 -14.16
CA PHE A 5 4.58 7.97 -13.66
C PHE A 5 4.46 6.81 -12.67
N TRP A 6 4.92 5.61 -13.05
CA TRP A 6 4.87 4.44 -12.15
C TRP A 6 5.71 4.63 -10.88
N ARG A 7 6.87 5.27 -10.96
CA ARG A 7 7.65 5.61 -9.76
C ARG A 7 6.90 6.56 -8.81
N VAL A 8 6.21 7.57 -9.35
CA VAL A 8 5.38 8.47 -8.53
C VAL A 8 4.22 7.71 -7.89
N VAL A 9 3.55 6.83 -8.63
CA VAL A 9 2.50 5.95 -8.09
C VAL A 9 3.05 5.05 -6.98
N GLY A 10 4.23 4.45 -7.18
CA GLY A 10 4.89 3.62 -6.17
C GLY A 10 5.21 4.40 -4.88
N VAL A 11 5.72 5.64 -5.00
CA VAL A 11 5.96 6.51 -3.84
C VAL A 11 4.65 6.84 -3.12
N ALA A 12 3.57 7.15 -3.86
CA ALA A 12 2.27 7.43 -3.27
C ALA A 12 1.72 6.20 -2.51
N LEU A 13 1.87 4.99 -3.06
CA LEU A 13 1.48 3.74 -2.40
C LEU A 13 2.29 3.48 -1.12
N PHE A 14 3.58 3.83 -1.09
CA PHE A 14 4.36 3.71 0.15
C PHE A 14 3.95 4.73 1.21
N LEU A 15 3.66 5.97 0.81
CA LEU A 15 3.12 6.97 1.74
C LEU A 15 1.77 6.52 2.29
N TRP A 16 0.94 5.91 1.45
CA TRP A 16 -0.33 5.31 1.86
C TRP A 16 -0.12 4.17 2.87
N ALA A 17 0.74 3.19 2.56
CA ALA A 17 1.02 2.09 3.48
C ALA A 17 1.63 2.59 4.81
N ALA A 18 2.48 3.62 4.78
CA ALA A 18 3.01 4.25 5.98
C ALA A 18 1.91 4.93 6.81
N TRP A 19 0.95 5.58 6.16
CA TRP A 19 -0.23 6.14 6.81
C TRP A 19 -1.06 5.04 7.50
N ASP A 20 -1.35 3.95 6.78
CA ASP A 20 -2.10 2.81 7.32
C ASP A 20 -1.41 2.22 8.56
N ILE A 21 -0.08 2.14 8.55
CA ILE A 21 0.72 1.67 9.69
C ILE A 21 0.68 2.65 10.86
N TYR A 22 0.77 3.96 10.59
CA TYR A 22 0.75 4.99 11.63
C TYR A 22 -0.60 5.07 12.35
N PHE A 23 -1.72 5.00 11.61
CA PHE A 23 -3.05 5.08 12.20
C PHE A 23 -3.63 3.72 12.64
N GLY A 24 -3.06 2.61 12.19
CA GLY A 24 -3.52 1.28 12.58
C GLY A 24 -4.81 0.83 11.91
N TYR A 25 -5.19 1.44 10.78
CA TYR A 25 -6.27 0.98 9.93
C TYR A 25 -5.88 1.06 8.46
N THR A 26 -6.51 0.25 7.60
CA THR A 26 -6.34 0.31 6.15
C THR A 26 -7.71 0.37 5.48
N LEU A 27 -7.79 1.04 4.33
CA LEU A 27 -9.04 1.16 3.57
C LEU A 27 -9.04 0.13 2.43
N LEU A 28 -9.98 -0.81 2.51
CA LEU A 28 -10.34 -1.72 1.42
C LEU A 28 -11.75 -1.36 0.93
N TYR A 29 -12.65 -2.34 0.81
CA TYR A 29 -14.09 -2.08 0.66
C TYR A 29 -14.70 -1.49 1.94
N ASP A 30 -14.23 -1.98 3.09
CA ASP A 30 -14.51 -1.46 4.42
C ASP A 30 -13.22 -0.98 5.11
N VAL A 31 -13.37 -0.27 6.23
CA VAL A 31 -12.24 0.13 7.08
C VAL A 31 -11.81 -1.06 7.93
N VAL A 32 -10.59 -1.55 7.72
CA VAL A 32 -10.04 -2.68 8.48
C VAL A 32 -9.09 -2.15 9.55
N TYR A 33 -9.48 -2.29 10.81
CA TYR A 33 -8.66 -1.90 11.95
C TYR A 33 -7.75 -3.05 12.39
N ARG A 34 -6.49 -2.73 12.70
CA ARG A 34 -5.48 -3.68 13.20
C ARG A 34 -5.95 -4.43 14.45
N ASP A 35 -6.67 -3.75 15.34
CA ASP A 35 -7.09 -4.32 16.63
C ASP A 35 -8.32 -5.23 16.50
N GLN A 36 -9.08 -5.13 15.42
CA GLN A 36 -10.27 -5.95 15.19
C GLN A 36 -9.95 -7.16 14.31
N GLU A 37 -9.25 -6.93 13.19
CA GLU A 37 -8.92 -7.98 12.21
C GLU A 37 -7.42 -7.91 11.84
N PRO A 38 -6.51 -8.29 12.78
CA PRO A 38 -5.07 -8.10 12.61
C PRO A 38 -4.50 -8.83 11.41
N MET A 39 -4.98 -10.05 11.13
CA MET A 39 -4.51 -10.85 10.01
C MET A 39 -4.86 -10.18 8.68
N LEU A 40 -6.12 -9.78 8.50
CA LEU A 40 -6.58 -9.11 7.28
C LEU A 40 -5.87 -7.77 7.09
N TYR A 41 -5.72 -7.00 8.17
CA TYR A 41 -4.97 -5.75 8.18
C TYR A 41 -3.53 -5.93 7.64
N TRP A 42 -2.77 -6.87 8.20
CA TRP A 42 -1.38 -7.07 7.79
C TRP A 42 -1.24 -7.66 6.39
N VAL A 43 -2.17 -8.52 5.96
CA VAL A 43 -2.22 -9.01 4.58
C VAL A 43 -2.47 -7.86 3.60
N ALA A 44 -3.43 -6.98 3.90
CA ALA A 44 -3.76 -5.83 3.07
C ALA A 44 -2.60 -4.83 2.98
N VAL A 45 -2.03 -4.44 4.12
CA VAL A 45 -0.85 -3.55 4.17
C VAL A 45 0.33 -4.15 3.42
N SER A 46 0.59 -5.46 3.58
CA SER A 46 1.63 -6.15 2.81
C SER A 46 1.34 -6.14 1.32
N GLY A 47 0.08 -6.31 0.92
CA GLY A 47 -0.38 -6.17 -0.47
C GLY A 47 -0.08 -4.78 -1.04
N TRP A 48 -0.38 -3.71 -0.30
CA TRP A 48 -0.06 -2.34 -0.70
C TRP A 48 1.43 -2.09 -0.86
N ILE A 49 2.24 -2.63 0.05
CA ILE A 49 3.71 -2.52 -0.04
C ILE A 49 4.22 -3.27 -1.28
N ILE A 50 3.76 -4.50 -1.53
CA ILE A 50 4.17 -5.29 -2.70
C ILE A 50 3.76 -4.57 -4.00
N LEU A 51 2.57 -3.99 -4.05
CA LEU A 51 2.09 -3.20 -5.19
C LEU A 51 2.93 -1.92 -5.39
N GLY A 52 3.28 -1.23 -4.30
CA GLY A 52 4.19 -0.08 -4.33
C GLY A 52 5.56 -0.46 -4.88
N ILE A 53 6.12 -1.59 -4.43
CA ILE A 53 7.39 -2.14 -4.92
C ILE A 53 7.30 -2.49 -6.42
N SER A 54 6.22 -3.15 -6.86
CA SER A 54 6.08 -3.59 -8.25
C SER A 54 6.05 -2.42 -9.24
N CYS A 55 5.58 -1.25 -8.81
CA CYS A 55 5.61 -0.02 -9.62
C CYS A 55 7.04 0.43 -9.99
N PHE A 56 8.07 0.06 -9.23
CA PHE A 56 9.47 0.37 -9.57
C PHE A 56 10.09 -0.64 -10.55
N PHE A 57 9.51 -1.84 -10.64
CA PHE A 57 9.91 -2.90 -11.56
C PHE A 57 9.07 -2.94 -12.83
N SER A 58 8.06 -2.06 -12.95
CA SER A 58 7.34 -1.84 -14.20
C SER A 58 8.27 -1.14 -15.20
N SER A 59 9.12 -1.95 -15.82
CA SER A 59 9.84 -1.62 -17.03
C SER A 59 8.90 -1.87 -18.20
N GLU A 60 8.55 -0.80 -18.92
CA GLU A 60 8.24 -0.94 -20.35
C GLU A 60 9.45 -1.54 -21.08
#